data_AF-A0A8S1QFY5-F1
#
_entry.id   AF-A0A8S1QFY5-F1
#
_cell.length_a   1.000
_cell.length_b   1.000
_cell.length_c   1.000
_cell.angle_alpha   90.00
_cell.angle_beta   90.00
_cell.angle_gamma   90.00
#
_symmetry.space_group_name_H-M   'P 1'
#
loop_
_entity.id
_entity.type
_entity.pdbx_description
1 polymer ?
#
loop_
_entity_poly.entity_id
_entity_poly.type
_entity_poly.pdbx_seq_one_letter_code
_entity_poly.pdbx_strand_id
1 'polypeptide(L)'
;MEYSFIQSIFSGELISNLQCLNCKKITKTVEQFSALSLELPEIKKQGFFKQFLNNQKQSITLKECLDYFYEPVIDSLTLCSCGTRSGKRQYSFQQQSNLLCIHLQRFQNKNQKDKKHVSFPIKDHNFQEYFNLENEQNYRLFGIVVHLHDLGGDHFETILKYKNSQFLSIKDEIIQIVSQNYVEECEALLLFYEKVDNQIDQFKASLRKNLQNQHKMIVNQELQLKDEELCYLPHFWYEQFLYLAKPPQIITSHLICPHNLLKPDYWDFRIEYENAKSVQQNSQLDSNTSFTTIGEVQNPNSPVNMEESSAQKQLQLTSIIIPKAVCEFLIEKYGGGPIIEKNIKTCSACTENAQQMSRRRKLERQLIIKYENLQGYDRIFVIHEEWLKKWQTYLYNSKSILQKNNLFGYPPPGEITNYLLLDKDQQIIQQKKEGQQFLMITAPIWHILQEIYGGGPSISINPHQQQYEPFKLQMDDQLLTKELKTLYQNCINQYKCEIQQ
;
A
#
# COMPACT_ATOMS: atom_id res chain seq x y z
N MET A 1 -5.93 6.78 3.30
CA MET A 1 -5.71 5.31 3.22
C MET A 1 -5.02 5.02 1.91
N GLU A 2 -3.83 4.42 1.92
CA GLU A 2 -3.15 4.01 0.69
C GLU A 2 -3.96 2.88 0.03
N TYR A 3 -4.34 3.08 -1.23
CA TYR A 3 -5.03 2.05 -2.01
C TYR A 3 -4.09 0.87 -2.27
N SER A 4 -4.51 -0.34 -1.90
CA SER A 4 -3.83 -1.58 -2.26
C SER A 4 -4.73 -2.41 -3.18
N PHE A 5 -4.22 -2.73 -4.38
CA PHE A 5 -4.88 -3.61 -5.34
C PHE A 5 -5.26 -4.95 -4.70
N ILE A 6 -4.37 -5.54 -3.91
CA ILE A 6 -4.60 -6.81 -3.23
C ILE A 6 -5.76 -6.68 -2.24
N GLN A 7 -5.80 -5.59 -1.46
CA GLN A 7 -6.92 -5.34 -0.56
C GLN A 7 -8.23 -5.17 -1.33
N SER A 8 -8.24 -4.45 -2.46
CA SER A 8 -9.48 -4.23 -3.23
C SER A 8 -10.11 -5.51 -3.79
N ILE A 9 -9.33 -6.59 -3.94
CA ILE A 9 -9.77 -7.84 -4.57
C ILE A 9 -10.05 -8.93 -3.54
N PHE A 10 -9.12 -9.14 -2.61
CA PHE A 10 -9.16 -10.23 -1.65
C PHE A 10 -9.78 -9.82 -0.31
N SER A 11 -9.89 -8.52 -0.02
CA SER A 11 -10.42 -8.08 1.27
C SER A 11 -11.93 -8.32 1.35
N GLY A 12 -12.36 -8.89 2.46
CA GLY A 12 -13.73 -8.82 2.95
C GLY A 12 -13.76 -8.25 4.37
N GLU A 13 -14.96 -8.11 4.93
CA GLU A 13 -15.18 -7.56 6.26
C GLU A 13 -15.98 -8.54 7.12
N LEU A 14 -15.50 -8.76 8.33
CA LEU A 14 -16.19 -9.47 9.41
C LEU A 14 -16.64 -8.47 10.47
N ILE A 15 -17.78 -8.74 11.10
CA ILE A 15 -18.16 -8.13 12.36
C ILE A 15 -17.75 -9.08 13.47
N SER A 16 -16.86 -8.64 14.33
CA SER A 16 -16.57 -9.33 15.58
C SER A 16 -17.45 -8.77 16.70
N ASN A 17 -18.31 -9.63 17.24
CA ASN A 17 -19.15 -9.32 18.39
C ASN A 17 -18.50 -9.89 19.65
N LEU A 18 -17.92 -9.04 20.49
CA LEU A 18 -17.33 -9.42 21.76
C LEU A 18 -18.28 -9.09 22.90
N GLN A 19 -18.88 -10.12 23.51
CA GLN A 19 -19.71 -10.00 24.70
C GLN A 19 -18.88 -10.25 25.96
N CYS A 20 -18.75 -9.23 26.81
CA CYS A 20 -18.09 -9.37 28.11
C CYS A 20 -18.86 -10.36 29.01
N LEU A 21 -18.17 -11.34 29.60
CA LEU A 21 -18.81 -12.32 30.48
C LEU A 21 -19.24 -11.75 31.83
N ASN A 22 -18.58 -10.68 32.30
CA ASN A 22 -18.94 -9.98 33.54
C ASN A 22 -20.11 -9.00 33.34
N CYS A 23 -19.89 -7.85 32.68
CA CYS A 23 -20.89 -6.80 32.54
C CYS A 23 -21.89 -6.98 31.38
N LYS A 24 -21.76 -8.05 30.58
CA LYS A 24 -22.61 -8.36 29.41
C LYS A 24 -22.60 -7.35 28.26
N LYS A 25 -21.82 -6.26 28.36
CA LYS A 25 -21.63 -5.29 27.27
C LYS A 25 -21.11 -5.99 26.02
N ILE A 26 -21.69 -5.65 24.87
CA ILE A 26 -21.28 -6.13 23.56
C ILE A 26 -20.51 -5.00 22.87
N THR A 27 -19.31 -5.32 22.39
CA THR A 27 -18.51 -4.45 21.53
C THR A 27 -18.51 -5.05 20.13
N LYS A 28 -18.85 -4.24 19.13
CA LYS A 28 -18.77 -4.62 17.72
C LYS A 28 -17.56 -3.97 17.09
N THR A 29 -16.73 -4.75 16.41
CA THR A 29 -15.59 -4.26 15.64
C THR A 29 -15.68 -4.80 14.22
N VAL A 30 -15.42 -3.93 13.24
CA VAL A 30 -15.27 -4.36 11.84
C VAL A 30 -13.81 -4.75 11.63
N GLU A 31 -13.59 -5.97 11.16
CA GLU A 31 -12.27 -6.54 10.94
C GLU A 31 -12.13 -6.96 9.48
N GLN A 32 -11.06 -6.50 8.82
CA GLN A 32 -10.78 -6.88 7.43
C GLN A 32 -10.03 -8.21 7.37
N PHE A 33 -10.35 -9.04 6.38
CA PHE A 33 -9.63 -10.29 6.11
C PHE A 33 -9.26 -10.39 4.63
N SER A 34 -8.06 -10.88 4.33
CA SER A 34 -7.66 -11.25 2.96
C SER A 34 -7.79 -12.75 2.69
N ALA A 35 -7.88 -13.55 3.76
CA ALA A 35 -8.12 -14.98 3.72
C ALA A 35 -8.86 -15.42 4.99
N LEU A 36 -9.81 -16.33 4.85
CA LEU A 36 -10.49 -16.96 5.98
C LEU A 36 -9.72 -18.18 6.43
N SER A 37 -9.20 -18.16 7.65
CA SER A 37 -8.55 -19.34 8.23
C SER A 37 -9.58 -20.13 9.04
N LEU A 38 -9.92 -21.32 8.57
CA LEU A 38 -10.92 -22.20 9.17
C LEU A 38 -10.25 -23.36 9.88
N GLU A 39 -10.62 -23.55 11.14
CA GLU A 39 -10.27 -24.75 11.90
C GLU A 39 -11.08 -25.96 11.42
N LEU A 40 -10.47 -27.14 11.49
CA LEU A 40 -11.14 -28.39 11.14
C LEU A 40 -11.85 -28.95 12.38
N PRO A 41 -13.19 -29.05 12.41
CA PRO A 41 -13.90 -29.58 13.56
C PRO A 41 -13.49 -31.02 13.89
N GLU A 42 -13.69 -31.43 15.14
CA GLU A 42 -13.53 -32.82 15.52
C GLU A 42 -14.73 -33.64 15.03
N ILE A 43 -14.46 -34.80 14.43
CA ILE A 43 -15.52 -35.70 14.00
C ILE A 43 -16.15 -36.30 15.26
N LYS A 44 -17.42 -35.94 15.53
CA LYS A 44 -18.18 -36.55 16.63
C LYS A 44 -18.24 -38.05 16.39
N LYS A 45 -17.65 -38.84 17.29
CA LYS A 45 -17.67 -40.32 17.22
C LYS A 45 -19.12 -40.79 17.17
N GLN A 46 -19.57 -41.27 16.02
CA GLN A 46 -20.85 -41.95 15.92
C GLN A 46 -20.76 -43.31 16.64
N GLY A 47 -21.85 -43.76 17.27
CA GLY A 47 -21.90 -45.07 17.91
C GLY A 47 -21.61 -46.21 16.92
N PHE A 48 -20.98 -47.28 17.43
CA PHE A 48 -20.45 -48.44 16.68
C PHE A 48 -21.37 -48.96 15.55
N PHE A 49 -22.69 -48.98 15.79
CA PHE A 49 -23.70 -49.44 14.81
C PHE A 49 -23.82 -48.56 13.54
N LYS A 50 -23.70 -47.23 13.64
CA LYS A 50 -23.74 -46.34 12.45
C LYS A 50 -22.45 -46.43 11.63
N GLN A 51 -21.33 -46.70 12.31
CA GLN A 51 -20.01 -46.85 11.69
C GLN A 51 -19.90 -48.16 10.88
N PHE A 52 -20.60 -49.21 11.30
CA PHE A 52 -20.68 -50.49 10.57
C PHE A 52 -21.60 -50.46 9.35
N LEU A 53 -22.68 -49.65 9.40
CA LEU A 53 -23.65 -49.54 8.28
C LEU A 53 -23.16 -48.60 7.18
N ASN A 54 -22.38 -47.57 7.54
CA ASN A 54 -21.80 -46.63 6.58
C ASN A 54 -20.30 -46.89 6.43
N ASN A 55 -19.90 -47.65 5.41
CA ASN A 55 -18.52 -47.75 4.92
C ASN A 55 -17.98 -46.41 4.32
N GLN A 56 -18.57 -45.27 4.69
CA GLN A 56 -18.14 -43.95 4.24
C GLN A 56 -16.99 -43.46 5.12
N LYS A 57 -15.86 -43.12 4.48
CA LYS A 57 -14.81 -42.27 5.06
C LYS A 57 -15.49 -41.12 5.81
N GLN A 58 -15.21 -40.95 7.09
CA GLN A 58 -15.69 -39.76 7.82
C GLN A 58 -15.08 -38.52 7.16
N SER A 59 -15.89 -37.76 6.42
CA SER A 59 -15.51 -36.51 5.77
C SER A 59 -16.19 -35.34 6.48
N ILE A 60 -15.49 -34.22 6.55
CA ILE A 60 -16.04 -32.93 7.00
C ILE A 60 -16.37 -32.12 5.76
N THR A 61 -17.42 -31.32 5.77
CA THR A 61 -17.73 -30.39 4.69
C THR A 61 -17.15 -29.00 4.94
N LEU A 62 -16.87 -28.25 3.89
CA LEU A 62 -16.47 -26.83 4.01
C LEU A 62 -17.51 -26.00 4.79
N LYS A 63 -18.79 -26.35 4.67
CA LYS A 63 -19.88 -25.70 5.41
C LYS A 63 -19.76 -25.95 6.91
N GLU A 64 -19.46 -27.18 7.32
CA GLU A 64 -19.22 -27.50 8.74
C GLU A 64 -18.00 -26.77 9.31
N CYS A 65 -16.93 -26.57 8.52
CA CYS A 65 -15.79 -25.74 8.94
C CYS A 65 -16.19 -24.27 9.17
N LEU A 66 -17.06 -23.71 8.33
CA LEU A 66 -17.59 -22.35 8.51
C LEU A 66 -18.57 -22.26 9.68
N ASP A 67 -19.41 -23.26 9.87
CA ASP A 67 -20.32 -23.33 11.02
C ASP A 67 -19.53 -23.34 12.33
N TYR A 68 -18.45 -24.11 12.39
CA TYR A 68 -17.51 -24.09 13.51
C TYR A 68 -16.85 -22.72 13.69
N PHE A 69 -16.48 -22.03 12.61
CA PHE A 69 -15.93 -20.66 12.66
C PHE A 69 -16.94 -19.63 13.23
N TYR A 70 -18.24 -19.83 13.05
CA TYR A 70 -19.28 -18.98 13.64
C TYR A 70 -19.61 -19.31 15.10
N GLU A 71 -19.11 -20.41 15.65
CA GLU A 71 -19.36 -20.75 17.05
C GLU A 71 -18.69 -19.73 17.99
N PRO A 72 -19.35 -19.32 19.09
CA PRO A 72 -18.76 -18.38 20.03
C PRO A 72 -17.52 -18.97 20.73
N VAL A 73 -16.39 -18.29 20.63
CA VAL A 73 -15.12 -18.69 21.27
C VAL A 73 -14.84 -17.80 22.49
N ILE A 74 -14.21 -18.36 23.52
CA ILE A 74 -13.76 -17.59 24.69
C ILE A 74 -12.54 -16.74 24.30
N ASP A 75 -12.67 -15.43 24.46
CA ASP A 75 -11.58 -14.47 24.30
C ASP A 75 -11.09 -14.06 25.70
N SER A 76 -9.84 -14.43 26.00
CA SER A 76 -9.16 -14.14 27.26
C SER A 76 -8.16 -12.97 27.18
N LEU A 77 -7.98 -12.39 25.99
CA LEU A 77 -6.94 -11.39 25.71
C LEU A 77 -7.50 -9.97 25.75
N THR A 78 -8.75 -9.77 25.33
CA THR A 78 -9.35 -8.44 25.21
C THR A 78 -9.82 -7.89 26.57
N LEU A 79 -9.29 -6.73 26.97
CA LEU A 79 -9.69 -6.04 28.21
C LEU A 79 -10.97 -5.24 28.00
N CYS A 80 -12.02 -5.58 28.75
CA CYS A 80 -13.26 -4.81 28.81
C CYS A 80 -13.08 -3.54 29.67
N SER A 81 -13.88 -2.51 29.39
CA SER A 81 -13.92 -1.27 30.20
C SER A 81 -14.32 -1.49 31.67
N CYS A 82 -14.93 -2.63 32.02
CA CYS A 82 -15.21 -2.99 33.42
C CYS A 82 -14.03 -3.71 34.12
N GLY A 83 -12.87 -3.81 33.47
CA GLY A 83 -11.65 -4.41 34.03
C GLY A 83 -11.49 -5.93 33.87
N THR A 84 -12.46 -6.64 33.29
CA THR A 84 -12.33 -8.09 33.03
C THR A 84 -11.68 -8.38 31.67
N ARG A 85 -10.99 -9.51 31.56
CA ARG A 85 -10.46 -10.06 30.31
C ARG A 85 -11.20 -11.30 29.84
N SER A 86 -12.45 -11.50 30.28
CA SER A 86 -13.23 -12.69 29.91
C SER A 86 -14.41 -12.29 29.03
N GLY A 87 -14.36 -12.67 27.75
CA GLY A 87 -15.42 -12.41 26.78
C GLY A 87 -15.76 -13.64 25.94
N LYS A 88 -16.94 -13.61 25.32
CA LYS A 88 -17.32 -14.51 24.21
C LYS A 88 -17.28 -13.71 22.92
N ARG A 89 -16.48 -14.17 21.96
CA ARG A 89 -16.35 -13.55 20.65
C ARG A 89 -17.06 -14.40 19.60
N GLN A 90 -17.81 -13.76 18.72
CA GLN A 90 -18.49 -14.39 17.61
C GLN A 90 -18.35 -13.54 16.36
N TYR A 91 -18.11 -14.18 15.22
CA TYR A 91 -17.98 -13.51 13.92
C TYR A 91 -19.24 -13.64 13.07
N SER A 92 -19.47 -12.65 12.22
CA SER A 92 -20.44 -12.70 11.13
C SER A 92 -19.88 -11.92 9.94
N PHE A 93 -20.28 -12.26 8.71
CA PHE A 93 -19.84 -11.52 7.53
C PHE A 93 -20.58 -10.18 7.39
N GLN A 94 -19.83 -9.09 7.21
CA GLN A 94 -20.36 -7.80 6.77
C GLN A 94 -20.25 -7.65 5.26
N GLN A 95 -19.09 -8.01 4.70
CA GLN A 95 -18.81 -7.93 3.27
C GLN A 95 -17.96 -9.13 2.82
N GLN A 96 -18.33 -9.73 1.70
CA GLN A 96 -17.57 -10.83 1.09
C GLN A 96 -16.60 -10.29 0.03
N SER A 97 -15.44 -10.91 -0.10
CA SER A 97 -14.43 -10.54 -1.09
C SER A 97 -14.85 -10.94 -2.52
N ASN A 98 -14.28 -10.26 -3.53
CA ASN A 98 -14.45 -10.70 -4.92
C ASN A 98 -13.68 -12.01 -5.18
N LEU A 99 -12.47 -12.13 -4.64
CA LEU A 99 -11.73 -13.39 -4.59
C LEU A 99 -11.63 -13.86 -3.16
N LEU A 100 -12.25 -14.99 -2.88
CA LEU A 100 -12.29 -15.62 -1.57
C LEU A 100 -11.16 -16.63 -1.46
N CYS A 101 -10.20 -16.34 -0.58
CA CYS A 101 -9.20 -17.30 -0.14
C CYS A 101 -9.66 -17.96 1.16
N ILE A 102 -9.77 -19.28 1.16
CA ILE A 102 -10.07 -20.08 2.36
C ILE A 102 -8.84 -20.92 2.67
N HIS A 103 -8.28 -20.72 3.84
CA HIS A 103 -7.22 -21.52 4.42
C HIS A 103 -7.82 -22.56 5.38
N LEU A 104 -7.58 -23.83 5.11
CA LEU A 104 -7.92 -24.92 6.02
C LEU A 104 -6.74 -25.18 6.97
N GLN A 105 -6.91 -24.87 8.26
CA GLN A 105 -5.84 -24.98 9.26
C GLN A 105 -5.52 -26.45 9.59
N ARG A 106 -4.71 -27.08 8.73
CA ARG A 106 -4.26 -28.47 8.91
C ARG A 106 -3.09 -28.61 9.90
N PHE A 107 -2.39 -27.52 10.17
CA PHE A 107 -1.27 -27.46 11.10
C PHE A 107 -1.67 -26.61 12.30
N GLN A 108 -2.14 -27.28 13.35
CA GLN A 108 -2.34 -26.64 14.65
C GLN A 108 -1.08 -26.85 15.50
N ASN A 109 -1.14 -26.60 16.82
CA ASN A 109 -0.03 -26.87 17.78
C ASN A 109 0.31 -28.37 17.95
N LYS A 110 0.07 -29.18 16.91
CA LYS A 110 0.33 -30.60 16.82
C LYS A 110 1.51 -30.79 15.87
N ASN A 111 2.45 -31.66 16.24
CA ASN A 111 3.59 -32.03 15.39
C ASN A 111 3.16 -32.96 14.23
N GLN A 112 1.93 -32.88 13.71
CA GLN A 112 1.44 -33.71 12.60
C GLN A 112 0.34 -32.97 11.83
N LYS A 113 0.38 -33.08 10.49
CA LYS A 113 -0.67 -32.59 9.59
C LYS A 113 -2.01 -33.29 9.86
N ASP A 114 -3.08 -32.51 9.94
CA ASP A 114 -4.45 -33.02 9.93
C ASP A 114 -4.86 -33.43 8.50
N LYS A 115 -4.88 -34.75 8.25
CA LYS A 115 -5.24 -35.38 6.98
C LYS A 115 -6.74 -35.60 6.81
N LYS A 116 -7.59 -35.06 7.70
CA LYS A 116 -9.05 -35.15 7.53
C LYS A 116 -9.46 -34.65 6.15
N HIS A 117 -10.23 -35.47 5.46
CA HIS A 117 -10.78 -35.09 4.16
C HIS A 117 -11.86 -34.02 4.36
N VAL A 118 -11.73 -32.91 3.63
CA VAL A 118 -12.70 -31.81 3.62
C VAL A 118 -13.35 -31.76 2.25
N SER A 119 -14.65 -32.02 2.18
CA SER A 119 -15.43 -31.90 0.96
C SER A 119 -15.78 -30.44 0.68
N PHE A 120 -15.53 -29.98 -0.54
CA PHE A 120 -15.78 -28.61 -0.97
C PHE A 120 -16.37 -28.57 -2.40
N PRO A 121 -17.16 -27.53 -2.74
CA PRO A 121 -17.78 -27.45 -4.06
C PRO A 121 -16.77 -27.12 -5.18
N ILE A 122 -16.61 -28.03 -6.15
CA ILE A 122 -15.75 -27.79 -7.32
C ILE A 122 -16.44 -27.07 -8.48
N LYS A 123 -17.78 -27.13 -8.52
CA LYS A 123 -18.63 -26.43 -9.49
C LYS A 123 -19.10 -25.10 -8.90
N ASP A 124 -19.65 -24.24 -9.75
CA ASP A 124 -20.29 -23.01 -9.32
C ASP A 124 -21.36 -23.34 -8.27
N HIS A 125 -21.28 -22.69 -7.12
CA HIS A 125 -22.10 -23.03 -5.97
C HIS A 125 -22.57 -21.77 -5.25
N ASN A 126 -23.76 -21.83 -4.66
CA ASN A 126 -24.34 -20.73 -3.90
C ASN A 126 -23.79 -20.75 -2.46
N PHE A 127 -23.03 -19.72 -2.10
CA PHE A 127 -22.44 -19.53 -0.77
C PHE A 127 -23.37 -18.76 0.18
N GLN A 128 -24.64 -18.55 -0.17
CA GLN A 128 -25.61 -17.89 0.69
C GLN A 128 -25.65 -18.51 2.09
N GLU A 129 -25.81 -19.84 2.17
CA GLU A 129 -25.84 -20.55 3.46
C GLU A 129 -24.47 -20.55 4.13
N TYR A 130 -23.37 -20.58 3.36
CA TYR A 130 -22.00 -20.56 3.87
C TYR A 130 -21.72 -19.26 4.64
N PHE A 131 -22.30 -18.14 4.20
CA PHE A 131 -22.10 -16.82 4.77
C PHE A 131 -23.28 -16.30 5.59
N ASN A 132 -24.35 -17.09 5.74
CA ASN A 132 -25.62 -16.68 6.35
C ASN A 132 -26.20 -15.39 5.73
N LEU A 133 -26.24 -15.32 4.40
CA LEU A 133 -26.69 -14.15 3.65
C LEU A 133 -28.19 -14.19 3.33
N GLU A 134 -28.80 -13.02 3.19
CA GLU A 134 -30.17 -12.87 2.72
C GLU A 134 -30.30 -13.13 1.21
N ASN A 135 -29.30 -12.69 0.44
CA ASN A 135 -29.28 -12.81 -1.00
C ASN A 135 -28.35 -13.95 -1.44
N GLU A 136 -28.70 -14.59 -2.55
CA GLU A 136 -27.83 -15.57 -3.19
C GLU A 136 -26.44 -14.99 -3.46
N GLN A 137 -25.41 -15.81 -3.34
CA GLN A 137 -24.06 -15.38 -3.67
C GLN A 137 -23.26 -16.53 -4.22
N ASN A 138 -23.14 -16.61 -5.53
CA ASN A 138 -22.42 -17.68 -6.17
C ASN A 138 -20.91 -17.44 -6.15
N TYR A 139 -20.16 -18.53 -5.97
CA TYR A 139 -18.71 -18.58 -6.09
C TYR A 139 -18.30 -19.77 -6.95
N ARG A 140 -17.21 -19.61 -7.69
CA ARG A 140 -16.61 -20.63 -8.55
C ARG A 140 -15.19 -20.90 -8.08
N LEU A 141 -14.88 -22.17 -7.87
CA LEU A 141 -13.52 -22.60 -7.59
C LEU A 141 -12.63 -22.39 -8.83
N PHE A 142 -11.48 -21.73 -8.66
CA PHE A 142 -10.51 -21.56 -9.74
C PHE A 142 -9.09 -22.04 -9.38
N GLY A 143 -8.77 -22.17 -8.09
CA GLY A 143 -7.46 -22.63 -7.65
C GLY A 143 -7.49 -23.36 -6.31
N ILE A 144 -6.59 -24.31 -6.14
CA ILE A 144 -6.35 -25.06 -4.90
C ILE A 144 -4.84 -25.14 -4.69
N VAL A 145 -4.40 -24.98 -3.45
CA VAL A 145 -3.04 -25.34 -3.04
C VAL A 145 -3.14 -26.52 -2.08
N VAL A 146 -2.40 -27.58 -2.38
CA VAL A 146 -2.30 -28.79 -1.57
C VAL A 146 -0.88 -28.85 -1.02
N HIS A 147 -0.74 -29.08 0.29
CA HIS A 147 0.56 -29.37 0.89
C HIS A 147 0.80 -30.87 0.89
N LEU A 148 1.94 -31.32 0.38
CA LEU A 148 2.16 -32.74 0.11
C LEU A 148 2.78 -33.51 1.29
N HIS A 149 3.41 -32.83 2.23
CA HIS A 149 4.19 -33.45 3.31
C HIS A 149 3.45 -33.47 4.65
N ASP A 150 3.82 -34.40 5.54
CA ASP A 150 3.14 -34.55 6.84
C ASP A 150 3.73 -33.65 7.94
N LEU A 151 5.02 -33.32 7.82
CA LEU A 151 5.83 -32.67 8.85
C LEU A 151 7.06 -32.02 8.21
N GLY A 152 7.13 -30.68 8.21
CA GLY A 152 8.20 -29.98 7.52
C GLY A 152 8.20 -30.27 6.00
N GLY A 153 8.92 -29.46 5.24
CA GLY A 153 8.92 -29.53 3.78
C GLY A 153 7.99 -28.51 3.13
N ASP A 154 8.47 -28.00 2.00
CA ASP A 154 7.97 -26.85 1.25
C ASP A 154 7.40 -27.25 -0.12
N HIS A 155 7.16 -28.55 -0.36
CA HIS A 155 6.53 -28.98 -1.60
C HIS A 155 5.01 -28.81 -1.55
N PHE A 156 4.53 -28.02 -2.50
CA PHE A 156 3.13 -27.77 -2.73
C PHE A 156 2.74 -28.23 -4.13
N GLU A 157 1.52 -28.70 -4.25
CA GLU A 157 0.85 -28.87 -5.53
C GLU A 157 -0.16 -27.74 -5.71
N THR A 158 -0.15 -27.11 -6.88
CA THR A 158 -1.18 -26.14 -7.27
C THR A 158 -2.11 -26.78 -8.28
N ILE A 159 -3.40 -26.82 -7.99
CA ILE A 159 -4.43 -27.30 -8.91
C ILE A 159 -5.23 -26.10 -9.42
N LEU A 160 -5.26 -25.87 -10.72
CA LEU A 160 -5.98 -24.77 -11.36
C LEU A 160 -7.12 -25.28 -12.22
N LYS A 161 -8.27 -24.59 -12.18
CA LYS A 161 -9.35 -24.83 -13.14
C LYS A 161 -8.92 -24.31 -14.51
N TYR A 162 -8.99 -25.18 -15.52
CA TYR A 162 -8.65 -24.91 -16.90
C TYR A 162 -9.91 -24.91 -17.80
N LYS A 163 -9.71 -24.68 -19.10
CA LYS A 163 -10.78 -24.66 -20.11
C LYS A 163 -11.65 -25.92 -20.04
N ASN A 164 -12.91 -25.79 -20.44
CA ASN A 164 -13.88 -26.90 -20.51
C ASN A 164 -14.08 -27.67 -19.18
N SER A 165 -13.93 -26.99 -18.03
CA SER A 165 -14.08 -27.60 -16.69
C SER A 165 -13.08 -28.72 -16.39
N GLN A 166 -11.92 -28.72 -17.06
CA GLN A 166 -10.78 -29.57 -16.72
C GLN A 166 -9.94 -28.91 -15.61
N PHE A 167 -9.06 -29.69 -15.00
CA PHE A 167 -8.14 -29.19 -13.98
C PHE A 167 -6.69 -29.55 -14.35
N LEU A 168 -5.77 -28.62 -14.08
CA LEU A 168 -4.33 -28.82 -14.23
C LEU A 168 -3.70 -28.91 -12.85
N SER A 169 -2.94 -29.96 -12.60
CA SER A 169 -2.05 -30.12 -11.44
C SER A 169 -0.65 -29.68 -11.83
N ILE A 170 -0.06 -28.81 -11.03
CA ILE A 170 1.28 -28.26 -11.20
C ILE A 170 2.08 -28.61 -9.93
N LYS A 171 3.15 -29.39 -10.12
CA LYS A 171 4.10 -29.79 -9.08
C LYS A 171 5.49 -29.45 -9.56
N ASP A 172 6.01 -28.31 -9.10
CA ASP A 172 7.27 -27.75 -9.59
C ASP A 172 7.27 -27.64 -11.12
N GLU A 173 8.08 -28.45 -11.83
CA GLU A 173 8.17 -28.46 -13.29
C GLU A 173 7.14 -29.38 -13.98
N ILE A 174 6.40 -30.18 -13.22
CA ILE A 174 5.47 -31.18 -13.75
C ILE A 174 4.06 -30.60 -13.84
N ILE A 175 3.54 -30.51 -15.07
CA ILE A 175 2.18 -30.06 -15.37
C ILE A 175 1.38 -31.22 -15.98
N GLN A 176 0.23 -31.54 -15.39
CA GLN A 176 -0.63 -32.65 -15.86
C GLN A 176 -2.12 -32.30 -15.75
N ILE A 177 -2.93 -32.82 -16.68
CA ILE A 177 -4.38 -32.74 -16.57
C ILE A 177 -4.87 -33.79 -15.57
N VAL A 178 -5.71 -33.39 -14.62
CA VAL A 178 -6.27 -34.26 -13.58
C VAL A 178 -7.80 -34.34 -13.68
N SER A 179 -8.36 -35.45 -13.20
CA SER A 179 -9.80 -35.70 -13.20
C SER A 179 -10.51 -34.91 -12.09
N GLN A 180 -11.83 -34.71 -12.21
CA GLN A 180 -12.62 -34.07 -11.14
C GLN A 180 -12.52 -34.86 -9.83
N ASN A 181 -12.55 -36.19 -9.88
CA ASN A 181 -12.40 -37.04 -8.69
C ASN A 181 -11.04 -36.82 -7.99
N TYR A 182 -9.97 -36.57 -8.74
CA TYR A 182 -8.66 -36.25 -8.16
C TYR A 182 -8.72 -34.94 -7.36
N VAL A 183 -9.41 -33.94 -7.90
CA VAL A 183 -9.60 -32.64 -7.25
C VAL A 183 -10.49 -32.77 -6.02
N GLU A 184 -11.58 -33.55 -6.11
CA GLU A 184 -12.50 -33.77 -5.00
C GLU A 184 -11.84 -34.48 -3.82
N GLU A 185 -10.92 -35.42 -4.05
CA GLU A 185 -10.26 -36.18 -2.98
C GLU A 185 -9.00 -35.50 -2.40
N CYS A 186 -8.56 -34.38 -2.97
CA CYS A 186 -7.30 -33.76 -2.57
C CYS A 186 -7.33 -33.18 -1.13
N GLU A 187 -6.18 -33.18 -0.46
CA GLU A 187 -6.03 -32.62 0.89
C GLU A 187 -5.79 -31.10 0.83
N ALA A 188 -6.76 -30.36 0.30
CA ALA A 188 -6.66 -28.91 0.09
C ALA A 188 -6.19 -28.17 1.34
N LEU A 189 -5.16 -27.34 1.21
CA LEU A 189 -4.68 -26.40 2.23
C LEU A 189 -5.29 -25.02 2.02
N LEU A 190 -5.25 -24.52 0.78
CA LEU A 190 -5.90 -23.27 0.37
C LEU A 190 -6.90 -23.56 -0.74
N LEU A 191 -8.06 -22.92 -0.67
CA LEU A 191 -9.07 -22.91 -1.71
C LEU A 191 -9.28 -21.48 -2.18
N PHE A 192 -9.26 -21.27 -3.49
CA PHE A 192 -9.47 -19.97 -4.12
C PHE A 192 -10.74 -19.99 -4.95
N TYR A 193 -11.71 -19.18 -4.52
CA TYR A 193 -12.99 -19.01 -5.18
C TYR A 193 -13.13 -17.60 -5.73
N GLU A 194 -13.64 -17.47 -6.96
CA GLU A 194 -14.05 -16.19 -7.53
C GLU A 194 -15.55 -16.01 -7.36
N LYS A 195 -15.95 -14.82 -6.96
CA LYS A 195 -17.36 -14.44 -6.86
C LYS A 195 -17.94 -14.43 -8.26
N VAL A 196 -19.00 -15.21 -8.46
CA VAL A 196 -19.75 -15.23 -9.71
C VAL A 196 -20.94 -14.30 -9.54
N ASP A 197 -21.15 -13.44 -10.52
CA ASP A 197 -22.38 -12.65 -10.59
C ASP A 197 -23.54 -13.62 -10.84
N ASN A 198 -24.55 -13.64 -9.96
CA ASN A 198 -25.66 -14.60 -10.03
C ASN A 198 -26.46 -14.36 -11.30
N GLN A 199 -26.08 -15.08 -12.36
CA GLN A 199 -26.43 -14.76 -13.72
C GLN A 199 -25.87 -13.37 -14.08
N ILE A 200 -25.17 -13.32 -15.20
CA ILE A 200 -24.80 -12.06 -15.84
C ILE A 200 -26.07 -11.20 -15.86
N ASP A 201 -26.11 -10.13 -15.08
CA ASP A 201 -27.02 -9.03 -15.36
C ASP A 201 -26.72 -8.70 -16.82
N GLN A 202 -27.61 -9.08 -17.74
CA GLN A 202 -27.37 -8.97 -19.19
C GLN A 202 -26.89 -7.56 -19.52
N PHE A 203 -27.36 -6.59 -18.73
CA PHE A 203 -26.88 -5.23 -18.67
C PHE A 203 -25.37 -5.12 -18.43
N LYS A 204 -24.79 -5.70 -17.37
CA LYS A 204 -23.35 -5.64 -17.07
C LYS A 204 -22.49 -6.26 -18.16
N ALA A 205 -22.84 -7.43 -18.70
CA ALA A 205 -22.06 -7.99 -19.81
C ALA A 205 -22.16 -7.13 -21.07
N SER A 206 -23.35 -6.60 -21.37
CA SER A 206 -23.54 -5.67 -22.47
C SER A 206 -22.74 -4.38 -22.27
N LEU A 207 -22.68 -3.87 -21.03
CA LEU A 207 -21.89 -2.70 -20.65
C LEU A 207 -20.39 -2.96 -20.79
N ARG A 208 -19.88 -4.11 -20.34
CA ARG A 208 -18.48 -4.53 -20.54
C ARG A 208 -18.13 -4.60 -22.02
N LYS A 209 -18.97 -5.26 -22.81
CA LYS A 209 -18.78 -5.37 -24.26
C LYS A 209 -18.85 -4.00 -24.94
N ASN A 210 -19.78 -3.15 -24.55
CA ASN A 210 -19.93 -1.79 -25.06
C ASN A 210 -18.67 -0.95 -24.77
N LEU A 211 -18.20 -0.96 -23.52
CA LEU A 211 -16.99 -0.24 -23.10
C LEU A 211 -15.76 -0.72 -23.88
N GLN A 212 -15.57 -2.05 -23.98
CA GLN A 212 -14.50 -2.66 -24.76
C GLN A 212 -14.55 -2.26 -26.24
N ASN A 213 -15.75 -2.30 -26.84
CA ASN A 213 -15.93 -1.95 -28.24
C ASN A 213 -15.67 -0.46 -28.49
N GLN A 214 -16.20 0.43 -27.66
CA GLN A 214 -15.97 1.88 -27.79
C GLN A 214 -14.49 2.22 -27.64
N HIS A 215 -13.81 1.63 -26.65
CA HIS A 215 -12.36 1.80 -26.49
C HIS A 215 -11.61 1.34 -27.75
N LYS A 216 -11.92 0.14 -28.27
CA LYS A 216 -11.30 -0.39 -29.50
C LYS A 216 -11.58 0.50 -30.72
N MET A 217 -12.81 0.95 -30.89
CA MET A 217 -13.18 1.82 -32.02
C MET A 217 -12.44 3.17 -31.97
N ILE A 218 -12.22 3.73 -30.77
CA ILE A 218 -11.41 4.95 -30.60
C ILE A 218 -9.95 4.68 -30.97
N VAL A 219 -9.35 3.60 -30.44
CA VAL A 219 -7.95 3.22 -30.71
C VAL A 219 -7.72 2.93 -32.20
N ASN A 220 -8.67 2.26 -32.84
CA ASN A 220 -8.64 1.94 -34.28
C ASN A 220 -9.03 3.13 -35.17
N GLN A 221 -9.36 4.30 -34.60
CA GLN A 221 -9.83 5.49 -35.31
C GLN A 221 -11.15 5.30 -36.09
N GLU A 222 -11.93 4.28 -35.74
CA GLU A 222 -13.28 4.00 -36.27
C GLU A 222 -14.35 4.91 -35.64
N LEU A 223 -14.12 5.36 -34.40
CA LEU A 223 -14.94 6.35 -33.70
C LEU A 223 -14.10 7.60 -33.43
N GLN A 224 -14.44 8.69 -34.14
CA GLN A 224 -13.75 9.97 -34.01
C GLN A 224 -14.62 10.93 -33.19
N LEU A 225 -14.16 11.22 -31.98
CA LEU A 225 -14.77 12.20 -31.08
C LEU A 225 -13.77 13.34 -30.84
N LYS A 226 -14.29 14.53 -30.50
CA LYS A 226 -13.42 15.65 -30.11
C LYS A 226 -12.74 15.33 -28.78
N ASP A 227 -11.58 15.93 -28.52
CA ASP A 227 -10.84 15.69 -27.27
C ASP A 227 -11.66 16.05 -26.02
N GLU A 228 -12.53 17.05 -26.11
CA GLU A 228 -13.45 17.48 -25.04
C GLU A 228 -14.53 16.42 -24.72
N GLU A 229 -14.80 15.51 -25.66
CA GLU A 229 -15.78 14.42 -25.53
C GLU A 229 -15.10 13.11 -25.08
N LEU A 230 -13.80 13.15 -24.82
CA LEU A 230 -12.99 11.99 -24.43
C LEU A 230 -12.39 12.20 -23.05
N CYS A 231 -12.18 11.09 -22.35
CA CYS A 231 -11.51 11.10 -21.05
C CYS A 231 -10.66 9.85 -20.86
N TYR A 232 -9.74 9.93 -19.91
CA TYR A 232 -8.97 8.79 -19.43
C TYR A 232 -9.73 8.05 -18.32
N LEU A 233 -9.79 6.73 -18.44
CA LEU A 233 -10.22 5.82 -17.38
C LEU A 233 -9.01 4.96 -16.97
N PRO A 234 -8.63 4.91 -15.68
CA PRO A 234 -7.46 4.14 -15.26
C PRO A 234 -7.58 2.66 -15.68
N HIS A 235 -6.53 2.15 -16.32
CA HIS A 235 -6.54 0.82 -16.93
C HIS A 235 -6.77 -0.27 -15.88
N PHE A 236 -6.16 -0.15 -14.69
CA PHE A 236 -6.37 -1.13 -13.62
C PHE A 236 -7.84 -1.24 -13.20
N TRP A 237 -8.58 -0.13 -13.16
CA TRP A 237 -9.99 -0.15 -12.78
C TRP A 237 -10.83 -0.74 -13.91
N TYR A 238 -10.49 -0.41 -15.16
CA TYR A 238 -11.09 -1.03 -16.33
C TYR A 238 -10.96 -2.57 -16.29
N GLU A 239 -9.78 -3.10 -15.99
CA GLU A 239 -9.57 -4.55 -15.83
C GLU A 239 -10.42 -5.13 -14.68
N GLN A 240 -10.47 -4.45 -13.53
CA GLN A 240 -11.33 -4.84 -12.41
C GLN A 240 -12.81 -4.85 -12.81
N PHE A 241 -13.25 -3.86 -13.58
CA PHE A 241 -14.60 -3.78 -14.09
C PHE A 241 -14.95 -4.95 -15.02
N LEU A 242 -14.00 -5.38 -15.86
CA LEU A 242 -14.19 -6.50 -16.77
C LEU A 242 -14.30 -7.85 -16.06
N TYR A 243 -13.52 -8.08 -14.99
CA TYR A 243 -13.38 -9.41 -14.40
C TYR A 243 -14.02 -9.59 -13.02
N LEU A 244 -14.15 -8.55 -12.21
CA LEU A 244 -14.73 -8.69 -10.87
C LEU A 244 -16.26 -8.62 -10.91
N ALA A 245 -16.95 -9.44 -10.12
CA ALA A 245 -18.40 -9.37 -9.99
C ALA A 245 -18.88 -8.05 -9.35
N LYS A 246 -18.10 -7.50 -8.41
CA LYS A 246 -18.33 -6.21 -7.76
C LYS A 246 -17.08 -5.32 -7.87
N PRO A 247 -16.92 -4.58 -8.98
CA PRO A 247 -15.79 -3.66 -9.16
C PRO A 247 -15.79 -2.59 -8.04
N PRO A 248 -14.62 -2.16 -7.56
CA PRO A 248 -14.52 -1.10 -6.56
C PRO A 248 -14.86 0.28 -7.16
N GLN A 249 -14.81 1.34 -6.35
CA GLN A 249 -14.92 2.72 -6.83
C GLN A 249 -13.75 3.09 -7.75
N ILE A 250 -13.98 4.05 -8.66
CA ILE A 250 -12.93 4.55 -9.56
C ILE A 250 -12.00 5.47 -8.78
N ILE A 251 -10.76 5.05 -8.57
CA ILE A 251 -9.78 5.84 -7.80
C ILE A 251 -8.90 6.62 -8.77
N THR A 252 -8.98 7.95 -8.75
CA THR A 252 -8.10 8.82 -9.56
C THR A 252 -7.19 9.70 -8.72
N SER A 253 -7.27 9.65 -7.39
CA SER A 253 -6.46 10.46 -6.46
C SER A 253 -4.95 10.24 -6.57
N HIS A 254 -4.50 9.12 -7.16
CA HIS A 254 -3.08 8.86 -7.45
C HIS A 254 -2.60 9.57 -8.73
N LEU A 255 -3.52 10.01 -9.59
CA LEU A 255 -3.24 10.73 -10.84
C LEU A 255 -3.58 12.22 -10.72
N ILE A 256 -4.63 12.59 -9.98
CA ILE A 256 -5.12 13.96 -9.88
C ILE A 256 -4.70 14.59 -8.56
N CYS A 257 -4.15 15.80 -8.63
CA CYS A 257 -3.77 16.58 -7.46
C CYS A 257 -4.97 17.37 -6.90
N PRO A 258 -4.87 17.94 -5.68
CA PRO A 258 -5.92 18.77 -5.09
C PRO A 258 -6.35 19.98 -5.94
N HIS A 259 -5.52 20.41 -6.89
CA HIS A 259 -5.86 21.48 -7.84
C HIS A 259 -6.73 20.98 -9.02
N ASN A 260 -7.21 19.73 -9.00
CA ASN A 260 -7.96 19.07 -10.08
C ASN A 260 -7.18 19.01 -11.42
N LEU A 261 -5.86 18.92 -11.34
CA LEU A 261 -4.97 18.81 -12.49
C LEU A 261 -4.15 17.51 -12.38
N LEU A 262 -3.52 17.12 -13.49
CA LEU A 262 -2.68 15.92 -13.52
C LEU A 262 -1.45 16.14 -12.62
N LYS A 263 -1.20 15.20 -11.70
CA LYS A 263 0.00 15.19 -10.86
C LYS A 263 1.23 15.08 -11.76
N PRO A 264 2.23 15.97 -11.61
CA PRO A 264 3.49 15.81 -12.31
C PRO A 264 4.20 14.54 -11.86
N ASP A 265 4.97 13.95 -12.77
CA ASP A 265 5.83 12.82 -12.47
C ASP A 265 7.24 13.27 -12.11
N TYR A 266 8.11 12.32 -11.76
CA TYR A 266 9.50 12.58 -11.38
C TYR A 266 10.28 13.40 -12.40
N TRP A 267 10.08 13.14 -13.69
CA TRP A 267 10.83 13.76 -14.77
C TRP A 267 10.35 15.18 -15.06
N ASP A 268 9.05 15.46 -14.89
CA ASP A 268 8.46 16.78 -15.15
C ASP A 268 9.11 17.93 -14.36
N PHE A 269 9.62 17.65 -13.17
CA PHE A 269 10.31 18.64 -12.32
C PHE A 269 11.83 18.41 -12.21
N ARG A 270 12.39 17.49 -13.00
CA ARG A 270 13.83 17.14 -12.99
C ARG A 270 14.59 17.59 -14.23
N ILE A 271 13.90 18.00 -15.29
CA ILE A 271 14.47 18.32 -16.63
C ILE A 271 15.65 19.31 -16.57
N GLU A 272 15.68 20.23 -15.60
CA GLU A 272 16.77 21.21 -15.48
C GLU A 272 18.10 20.64 -14.94
N TYR A 273 18.10 19.47 -14.29
CA TYR A 273 19.33 18.94 -13.67
C TYR A 273 20.26 18.23 -14.67
N GLU A 274 19.71 17.59 -15.70
CA GLU A 274 20.51 16.90 -16.72
C GLU A 274 21.07 17.87 -17.77
N ASN A 275 20.29 18.90 -18.15
CA ASN A 275 20.74 19.95 -19.05
C ASN A 275 21.82 20.87 -18.45
N ALA A 276 21.93 20.95 -17.12
CA ALA A 276 23.01 21.68 -16.45
C ALA A 276 24.32 20.87 -16.38
N LYS A 277 24.26 19.53 -16.39
CA LYS A 277 25.45 18.66 -16.38
C LYS A 277 26.17 18.60 -17.72
N SER A 278 25.48 18.83 -18.84
CA SER A 278 26.13 18.93 -20.16
C SER A 278 26.94 20.21 -20.35
N VAL A 279 26.82 21.21 -19.46
CA VAL A 279 27.51 22.50 -19.54
C VAL A 279 28.69 22.62 -18.54
N GLN A 280 28.76 21.78 -17.50
CA GLN A 280 29.84 21.82 -16.51
C GLN A 280 30.57 20.47 -16.41
N GLN A 281 31.51 20.24 -17.32
CA GLN A 281 32.63 19.33 -17.05
C GLN A 281 33.58 20.00 -16.05
N ASN A 282 33.56 19.54 -14.79
CA ASN A 282 34.68 19.43 -13.85
C ASN A 282 34.24 19.69 -12.40
N SER A 283 33.80 18.64 -11.71
CA SER A 283 34.12 18.45 -10.29
C SER A 283 33.85 17.00 -9.91
N GLN A 284 34.90 16.27 -9.57
CA GLN A 284 34.83 14.95 -8.95
C GLN A 284 34.21 15.09 -7.56
N LEU A 285 32.99 14.56 -7.37
CA LEU A 285 32.42 14.03 -6.13
C LEU A 285 30.93 13.76 -6.39
N ASP A 286 30.56 12.51 -6.70
CA ASP A 286 29.19 11.99 -6.62
C ASP A 286 29.21 10.47 -6.85
N SER A 287 29.79 9.69 -5.93
CA SER A 287 29.72 8.22 -5.96
C SER A 287 28.55 7.63 -5.18
N ASN A 288 27.69 8.45 -4.56
CA ASN A 288 26.49 7.99 -3.84
C ASN A 288 25.17 8.27 -4.57
N THR A 289 25.23 8.68 -5.84
CA THR A 289 24.07 8.66 -6.74
C THR A 289 24.42 7.83 -7.96
N SER A 290 24.18 6.52 -7.91
CA SER A 290 24.29 5.66 -9.08
C SER A 290 23.28 6.12 -10.14
N PHE A 291 23.78 6.71 -11.22
CA PHE A 291 23.01 6.97 -12.45
C PHE A 291 23.83 6.52 -13.65
N THR A 292 23.65 5.25 -14.02
CA THR A 292 24.09 4.73 -15.31
C THR A 292 23.20 5.30 -16.42
N THR A 293 23.87 5.86 -17.41
CA THR A 293 23.40 6.29 -18.72
C THR A 293 22.61 5.20 -19.45
N ILE A 294 21.45 5.55 -20.00
CA ILE A 294 20.92 4.94 -21.23
C ILE A 294 20.90 6.06 -22.27
N GLY A 295 21.41 5.74 -23.46
CA GLY A 295 21.92 6.68 -24.46
C GLY A 295 20.90 7.60 -25.13
N GLU A 296 21.48 8.72 -25.62
CA GLU A 296 21.24 9.47 -26.86
C GLU A 296 19.81 9.44 -27.46
N VAL A 297 19.18 10.55 -27.79
CA VAL A 297 19.59 11.62 -28.73
C VAL A 297 18.61 12.79 -28.49
N GLN A 298 19.06 14.05 -28.50
CA GLN A 298 18.46 15.12 -29.31
C GLN A 298 19.23 16.46 -29.24
N ASN A 299 19.18 17.14 -30.38
CA ASN A 299 20.02 18.22 -30.88
C ASN A 299 19.61 19.58 -30.27
N PRO A 300 20.51 20.53 -29.94
CA PRO A 300 20.15 21.74 -29.19
C PRO A 300 19.44 22.86 -29.99
N ASN A 301 19.10 22.64 -31.27
CA ASN A 301 18.55 23.67 -32.15
C ASN A 301 17.19 23.32 -32.76
N SER A 302 16.35 22.59 -32.01
CA SER A 302 14.95 22.39 -32.36
C SER A 302 14.10 23.52 -31.77
N PRO A 303 13.12 24.09 -32.51
CA PRO A 303 12.15 24.98 -31.90
C PRO A 303 11.41 24.22 -30.79
N VAL A 304 11.10 24.89 -29.68
CA VAL A 304 10.32 24.36 -28.55
C VAL A 304 8.90 24.05 -29.05
N ASN A 305 8.74 22.93 -29.76
CA ASN A 305 7.47 22.25 -29.85
C ASN A 305 7.14 21.77 -28.45
N MET A 306 5.92 22.04 -27.97
CA MET A 306 5.41 21.57 -26.70
C MET A 306 5.48 20.04 -26.64
N GLU A 307 6.61 19.49 -26.21
CA GLU A 307 6.73 18.08 -25.94
C GLU A 307 5.82 17.75 -24.76
N GLU A 308 4.94 16.78 -24.99
CA GLU A 308 4.04 16.25 -23.98
C GLU A 308 4.82 15.86 -22.70
N SER A 309 4.30 16.29 -21.55
CA SER A 309 4.94 16.05 -20.26
C SER A 309 5.03 14.55 -19.94
N SER A 310 5.99 14.17 -19.10
CA SER A 310 6.20 12.78 -18.73
C SER A 310 5.00 12.21 -17.94
N ALA A 311 4.34 13.01 -17.09
CA ALA A 311 3.07 12.63 -16.49
C ALA A 311 1.97 12.33 -17.51
N GLN A 312 1.86 13.12 -18.59
CA GLN A 312 0.87 12.88 -19.64
C GLN A 312 1.15 11.57 -20.39
N LYS A 313 2.41 11.29 -20.72
CA LYS A 313 2.82 10.00 -21.31
C LYS A 313 2.47 8.83 -20.38
N GLN A 314 2.75 8.96 -19.09
CA GLN A 314 2.41 7.94 -18.11
C GLN A 314 0.89 7.73 -17.97
N LEU A 315 0.12 8.81 -18.00
CA LEU A 315 -1.35 8.75 -17.99
C LEU A 315 -1.87 7.95 -19.20
N GLN A 316 -1.34 8.22 -20.40
CA GLN A 316 -1.69 7.48 -21.62
C GLN A 316 -1.35 5.99 -21.52
N LEU A 317 -0.20 5.64 -20.94
CA LEU A 317 0.24 4.24 -20.78
C LEU A 317 -0.56 3.47 -19.72
N THR A 318 -1.09 4.17 -18.72
CA THR A 318 -1.76 3.56 -17.55
C THR A 318 -3.28 3.73 -17.55
N SER A 319 -3.83 4.28 -18.62
CA SER A 319 -5.26 4.53 -18.78
C SER A 319 -5.74 4.13 -20.16
N ILE A 320 -7.04 3.87 -20.27
CA ILE A 320 -7.71 3.74 -21.56
C ILE A 320 -8.46 5.03 -21.88
N ILE A 321 -8.65 5.31 -23.17
CA ILE A 321 -9.47 6.42 -23.63
C ILE A 321 -10.87 5.90 -23.96
N ILE A 322 -11.89 6.58 -23.43
CA ILE A 322 -13.31 6.29 -23.64
C ILE A 322 -14.12 7.59 -23.81
N PRO A 323 -15.36 7.53 -24.33
CA PRO A 323 -16.24 8.70 -24.36
C PRO A 323 -16.55 9.21 -22.95
N LYS A 324 -16.55 10.53 -22.77
CA LYS A 324 -16.79 11.20 -21.50
C LYS A 324 -18.14 10.81 -20.88
N ALA A 325 -19.20 10.73 -21.70
CA ALA A 325 -20.53 10.29 -21.26
C ALA A 325 -20.55 8.88 -20.66
N VAL A 326 -19.70 7.97 -21.16
CA VAL A 326 -19.58 6.61 -20.61
C VAL A 326 -18.85 6.65 -19.27
N CYS A 327 -17.80 7.47 -19.16
CA CYS A 327 -17.10 7.66 -17.88
C CYS A 327 -17.99 8.30 -16.82
N GLU A 328 -18.80 9.30 -17.17
CA GLU A 328 -19.80 9.92 -16.30
C GLU A 328 -20.78 8.88 -15.76
N PHE A 329 -21.33 8.04 -16.64
CA PHE A 329 -22.19 6.92 -16.23
C PHE A 329 -21.47 5.95 -15.28
N LEU A 330 -20.20 5.60 -15.55
CA LEU A 330 -19.44 4.69 -14.69
C LEU A 330 -19.17 5.30 -13.31
N ILE A 331 -18.85 6.59 -13.24
CA ILE A 331 -18.64 7.31 -11.96
C ILE A 331 -19.95 7.42 -11.19
N GLU A 332 -21.07 7.73 -11.86
CA GLU A 332 -22.38 7.75 -11.22
C GLU A 332 -22.77 6.38 -10.66
N LYS A 333 -22.48 5.30 -11.41
CA LYS A 333 -22.87 3.94 -11.04
C LYS A 333 -21.98 3.31 -9.99
N TYR A 334 -20.67 3.51 -10.07
CA TYR A 334 -19.66 2.83 -9.23
C TYR A 334 -19.00 3.74 -8.20
N GLY A 335 -19.18 5.06 -8.31
CA GLY A 335 -18.55 6.05 -7.42
C GLY A 335 -17.07 6.28 -7.71
N GLY A 336 -16.49 7.23 -6.99
CA GLY A 336 -15.10 7.65 -7.13
C GLY A 336 -14.95 8.91 -7.99
N GLY A 337 -13.91 8.95 -8.83
CA GLY A 337 -13.56 10.12 -9.64
C GLY A 337 -12.56 11.06 -8.95
N PRO A 338 -12.34 12.28 -9.50
CA PRO A 338 -13.07 12.91 -10.60
C PRO A 338 -12.73 12.35 -12.00
N ILE A 339 -13.47 12.80 -13.03
CA ILE A 339 -13.18 12.55 -14.45
C ILE A 339 -11.82 13.13 -14.81
N ILE A 340 -11.03 12.38 -15.58
CA ILE A 340 -9.75 12.83 -16.12
C ILE A 340 -9.97 13.20 -17.59
N GLU A 341 -10.14 14.48 -17.89
CA GLU A 341 -10.35 14.94 -19.26
C GLU A 341 -9.15 14.63 -20.16
N LYS A 342 -9.37 14.36 -21.46
CA LYS A 342 -8.28 14.00 -22.37
C LYS A 342 -7.24 15.13 -22.53
N ASN A 343 -7.68 16.38 -22.43
CA ASN A 343 -6.84 17.58 -22.54
C ASN A 343 -6.28 18.05 -21.18
N ILE A 344 -6.36 17.22 -20.13
CA ILE A 344 -5.88 17.59 -18.80
C ILE A 344 -4.40 18.00 -18.85
N LYS A 345 -4.09 19.12 -18.18
CA LYS A 345 -2.73 19.65 -18.09
C LYS A 345 -2.06 19.16 -16.81
N THR A 346 -0.75 18.95 -16.92
CA THR A 346 0.12 18.73 -15.77
C THR A 346 0.13 19.96 -14.88
N CYS A 347 0.02 19.76 -13.57
CA CYS A 347 -0.15 20.82 -12.59
C CYS A 347 1.15 21.61 -12.38
N SER A 348 1.24 22.82 -12.94
CA SER A 348 2.42 23.69 -12.79
C SER A 348 2.73 24.04 -11.33
N ALA A 349 1.71 24.31 -10.52
CA ALA A 349 1.89 24.60 -9.09
C ALA A 349 2.55 23.43 -8.35
N CYS A 350 2.13 22.19 -8.62
CA CYS A 350 2.74 21.00 -8.04
C CYS A 350 4.17 20.78 -8.57
N THR A 351 4.43 21.07 -9.85
CA THR A 351 5.77 21.01 -10.46
C THR A 351 6.71 21.98 -9.77
N GLU A 352 6.32 23.24 -9.63
CA GLU A 352 7.10 24.29 -8.96
C GLU A 352 7.40 23.92 -7.50
N ASN A 353 6.41 23.40 -6.78
CA ASN A 353 6.60 22.96 -5.39
C ASN A 353 7.62 21.81 -5.29
N ALA A 354 7.57 20.83 -6.20
CA ALA A 354 8.52 19.73 -6.24
C ALA A 354 9.95 20.21 -6.57
N GLN A 355 10.08 21.18 -7.48
CA GLN A 355 11.36 21.84 -7.79
C GLN A 355 11.91 22.58 -6.56
N GLN A 356 11.09 23.37 -5.86
CA GLN A 356 11.48 24.09 -4.65
C GLN A 356 11.95 23.12 -3.55
N MET A 357 11.22 22.02 -3.33
CA MET A 357 11.60 20.97 -2.39
C MET A 357 12.96 20.35 -2.73
N SER A 358 13.17 20.04 -4.02
CA SER A 358 14.44 19.50 -4.50
C SER A 358 15.60 20.49 -4.33
N ARG A 359 15.38 21.77 -4.68
CA ARG A 359 16.37 22.85 -4.51
C ARG A 359 16.73 23.01 -3.04
N ARG A 360 15.76 23.04 -2.14
CA ARG A 360 15.96 23.13 -0.69
C ARG A 360 16.86 21.99 -0.20
N ARG A 361 16.52 20.74 -0.52
CA ARG A 361 17.32 19.56 -0.12
C ARG A 361 18.75 19.64 -0.65
N LYS A 362 18.95 20.14 -1.88
CA LYS A 362 20.29 20.30 -2.47
C LYS A 362 21.12 21.33 -1.70
N LEU A 363 20.57 22.53 -1.49
CA LEU A 363 21.24 23.62 -0.78
C LEU A 363 21.58 23.22 0.66
N GLU A 364 20.64 22.57 1.36
CA GLU A 364 20.86 22.10 2.72
C GLU A 364 21.96 21.03 2.78
N ARG A 365 21.99 20.05 1.87
CA ARG A 365 23.09 19.07 1.80
C ARG A 365 24.45 19.73 1.58
N GLN A 366 24.53 20.67 0.64
CA GLN A 366 25.77 21.39 0.35
C GLN A 366 26.27 22.15 1.59
N LEU A 367 25.35 22.77 2.32
CA LEU A 367 25.68 23.49 3.55
C LEU A 367 26.16 22.54 4.66
N ILE A 368 25.49 21.41 4.86
CA ILE A 368 25.92 20.41 5.86
C ILE A 368 27.30 19.86 5.53
N ILE A 369 27.54 19.45 4.28
CA ILE A 369 28.85 18.93 3.83
C ILE A 369 29.97 19.96 4.06
N LYS A 370 29.69 21.25 3.81
CA LYS A 370 30.66 22.34 4.03
C LYS A 370 31.12 22.44 5.50
N TYR A 371 30.24 22.13 6.45
CA TYR A 371 30.46 22.38 7.88
C TYR A 371 30.69 21.12 8.73
N GLU A 372 30.43 19.92 8.20
CA GLU A 372 30.52 18.65 8.92
C GLU A 372 31.95 18.31 9.37
N ASN A 373 32.96 18.63 8.54
CA ASN A 373 34.36 18.28 8.77
C ASN A 373 35.21 19.42 9.38
N LEU A 374 34.58 20.52 9.82
CA LEU A 374 35.34 21.63 10.42
C LEU A 374 35.93 21.22 11.78
N GLN A 375 37.25 21.36 11.90
CA GLN A 375 37.99 21.16 13.14
C GLN A 375 38.12 22.47 13.93
N GLY A 376 38.44 22.37 15.23
CA GLY A 376 38.66 23.53 16.10
C GLY A 376 37.42 24.04 16.85
N TYR A 377 36.33 23.26 16.88
CA TYR A 377 35.13 23.56 17.66
C TYR A 377 34.91 22.48 18.73
N ASP A 378 35.26 22.80 19.98
CA ASP A 378 35.26 21.84 21.08
C ASP A 378 33.87 21.63 21.71
N ARG A 379 32.90 22.48 21.36
CA ARG A 379 31.54 22.38 21.88
C ARG A 379 30.72 21.36 21.10
N ILE A 380 30.25 20.36 21.82
CA ILE A 380 29.39 19.28 21.33
C ILE A 380 27.97 19.50 21.83
N PHE A 381 27.01 19.37 20.91
CA PHE A 381 25.58 19.43 21.17
C PHE A 381 24.94 18.05 21.02
N VAL A 382 23.80 17.87 21.66
CA VAL A 382 22.99 16.66 21.59
C VAL A 382 21.80 16.87 20.66
N ILE A 383 21.46 15.85 19.87
CA ILE A 383 20.25 15.84 19.05
C ILE A 383 19.45 14.55 19.23
N HIS A 384 18.11 14.67 19.33
CA HIS A 384 17.20 13.53 19.42
C HIS A 384 17.31 12.63 18.17
N GLU A 385 17.56 11.33 18.38
CA GLU A 385 17.85 10.39 17.29
C GLU A 385 16.67 10.20 16.33
N GLU A 386 15.44 10.13 16.84
CA GLU A 386 14.26 9.94 15.99
C GLU A 386 14.05 11.12 15.04
N TRP A 387 14.30 12.34 15.54
CA TRP A 387 14.25 13.55 14.72
C TRP A 387 15.35 13.51 13.65
N LEU A 388 16.58 13.14 14.03
CA LEU A 388 17.70 13.06 13.09
C LEU A 388 17.44 12.02 12.00
N LYS A 389 16.86 10.86 12.33
CA LYS A 389 16.47 9.83 11.35
C LYS A 389 15.43 10.35 10.37
N LYS A 390 14.42 11.10 10.82
CA LYS A 390 13.43 11.74 9.95
C LYS A 390 14.09 12.77 9.04
N TRP A 391 15.01 13.57 9.59
CA TRP A 391 15.76 14.57 8.84
C TRP A 391 16.64 13.94 7.75
N GLN A 392 17.41 12.90 8.08
CA GLN A 392 18.22 12.16 7.11
C GLN A 392 17.35 11.56 6.01
N THR A 393 16.23 10.94 6.38
CA THR A 393 15.28 10.34 5.45
C THR A 393 14.67 11.39 4.50
N TYR A 394 14.32 12.57 5.03
CA TYR A 394 13.88 13.72 4.26
C TYR A 394 14.97 14.23 3.29
N LEU A 395 16.20 14.38 3.77
CA LEU A 395 17.28 15.05 3.05
C LEU A 395 17.90 14.14 1.99
N TYR A 396 18.04 12.85 2.27
CA TYR A 396 18.64 11.83 1.40
C TYR A 396 17.60 10.90 0.78
N ASN A 397 16.44 11.46 0.44
CA ASN A 397 15.36 10.71 -0.17
C ASN A 397 15.82 10.00 -1.47
N SER A 398 15.50 8.72 -1.63
CA SER A 398 15.95 7.94 -2.79
C SER A 398 15.15 8.27 -4.05
N LYS A 399 15.75 8.06 -5.23
CA LYS A 399 15.03 8.14 -6.52
C LYS A 399 13.84 7.18 -6.55
N SER A 400 13.99 5.97 -6.01
CA SER A 400 12.92 4.96 -6.01
C SER A 400 11.68 5.39 -5.21
N ILE A 401 11.83 6.25 -4.20
CA ILE A 401 10.70 6.80 -3.44
C ILE A 401 10.00 7.89 -4.26
N LEU A 402 10.75 8.79 -4.89
CA LEU A 402 10.19 9.87 -5.72
C LEU A 402 9.46 9.35 -6.97
N GLN A 403 9.84 8.19 -7.50
CA GLN A 403 9.19 7.56 -8.65
C GLN A 403 7.87 6.85 -8.33
N LYS A 404 7.57 6.56 -7.05
CA LYS A 404 6.35 5.84 -6.63
C LYS A 404 5.21 6.79 -6.25
N ASN A 405 4.90 7.77 -7.10
CA ASN A 405 3.85 8.78 -6.86
C ASN A 405 4.01 9.63 -5.57
N ASN A 406 5.14 9.55 -4.88
CA ASN A 406 5.48 10.45 -3.78
C ASN A 406 6.22 11.67 -4.33
N LEU A 407 5.46 12.54 -5.00
CA LEU A 407 5.95 13.74 -5.69
C LEU A 407 6.93 14.56 -4.84
N PHE A 408 6.59 14.77 -3.57
CA PHE A 408 7.41 15.56 -2.65
C PHE A 408 8.43 14.73 -1.89
N GLY A 409 8.34 13.39 -1.91
CA GLY A 409 9.15 12.52 -1.08
C GLY A 409 8.73 12.50 0.38
N TYR A 410 9.63 12.06 1.26
CA TYR A 410 9.38 12.13 2.69
C TYR A 410 9.22 13.57 3.18
N PRO A 411 8.32 13.81 4.16
CA PRO A 411 8.08 15.14 4.72
C PRO A 411 9.28 15.65 5.51
N PRO A 412 9.45 16.99 5.64
CA PRO A 412 10.47 17.54 6.51
C PRO A 412 10.23 17.13 7.98
N PRO A 413 11.30 17.03 8.80
CA PRO A 413 11.26 16.41 10.14
C PRO A 413 10.47 17.19 11.20
N GLY A 414 10.08 18.44 10.92
CA GLY A 414 9.49 19.34 11.92
C GLY A 414 10.54 19.99 12.83
N GLU A 415 10.09 20.61 13.92
CA GLU A 415 10.96 21.24 14.93
C GLU A 415 11.83 20.22 15.67
N ILE A 416 13.04 20.61 16.09
CA ILE A 416 13.95 19.72 16.83
C ILE A 416 13.33 19.35 18.18
N THR A 417 13.19 18.05 18.44
CA THR A 417 12.44 17.53 19.60
C THR A 417 13.33 17.17 20.79
N ASN A 418 14.38 17.95 21.05
CA ASN A 418 15.32 17.67 22.14
C ASN A 418 14.66 17.68 23.53
N TYR A 419 13.51 18.34 23.68
CA TYR A 419 12.72 18.33 24.91
C TYR A 419 12.31 16.90 25.36
N LEU A 420 12.26 15.93 24.45
CA LEU A 420 11.98 14.52 24.75
C LEU A 420 13.13 13.78 25.46
N LEU A 421 14.32 14.39 25.50
CA LEU A 421 15.49 13.85 26.18
C LEU A 421 15.59 14.28 27.63
N LEU A 422 14.81 15.27 28.04
CA LEU A 422 14.94 15.94 29.33
C LEU A 422 13.94 15.43 30.36
N ASP A 423 14.37 15.38 31.61
CA ASP A 423 13.49 15.23 32.76
C ASP A 423 12.85 16.57 33.17
N LYS A 424 12.10 16.56 34.27
CA LYS A 424 11.43 17.76 34.80
C LYS A 424 12.41 18.85 35.24
N ASP A 425 13.67 18.48 35.51
CA ASP A 425 14.73 19.36 35.98
C ASP A 425 15.66 19.81 34.83
N GLN A 426 15.23 19.57 33.57
CA GLN A 426 15.97 19.90 32.35
C GLN A 426 17.33 19.19 32.23
N GLN A 427 17.50 18.06 32.90
CA GLN A 427 18.67 17.19 32.76
C GLN A 427 18.37 16.06 31.79
N ILE A 428 19.39 15.54 31.10
CA ILE A 428 19.23 14.36 30.25
C ILE A 428 18.78 13.19 31.12
N ILE A 429 17.68 12.55 30.75
CA ILE A 429 17.15 11.38 31.46
C ILE A 429 18.23 10.30 31.49
N GLN A 430 18.64 9.87 32.68
CA GLN A 430 19.78 8.95 32.89
C GLN A 430 19.70 7.62 32.12
N GLN A 431 18.49 7.18 31.75
CA GLN A 431 18.26 5.95 30.99
C GLN A 431 18.52 6.10 29.48
N LYS A 432 18.65 7.33 28.97
CA LYS A 432 18.90 7.62 27.55
C LYS A 432 20.38 7.44 27.26
N LYS A 433 20.68 6.70 26.19
CA LYS A 433 22.04 6.37 25.76
C LYS A 433 22.33 6.98 24.38
N GLU A 434 23.58 7.36 24.21
CA GLU A 434 24.11 7.79 22.92
C GLU A 434 24.00 6.65 21.90
N GLY A 435 23.60 6.98 20.67
CA GLY A 435 23.39 6.03 19.57
C GLY A 435 22.14 5.16 19.70
N GLN A 436 21.30 5.38 20.73
CA GLN A 436 19.98 4.74 20.87
C GLN A 436 18.83 5.74 20.99
N GLN A 437 19.04 6.87 21.67
CA GLN A 437 18.02 7.91 21.79
C GLN A 437 18.53 9.31 21.42
N PHE A 438 19.83 9.53 21.40
CA PHE A 438 20.41 10.79 20.96
C PHE A 438 21.79 10.59 20.31
N LEU A 439 22.21 11.57 19.51
CA LEU A 439 23.55 11.64 18.94
C LEU A 439 24.23 12.95 19.32
N MET A 440 25.56 12.91 19.30
CA MET A 440 26.40 14.09 19.46
C MET A 440 26.70 14.72 18.10
N ILE A 441 26.55 16.03 17.99
CA ILE A 441 26.86 16.80 16.78
C ILE A 441 27.71 18.03 17.12
N THR A 442 28.49 18.49 16.14
CA THR A 442 29.36 19.65 16.29
C THR A 442 28.55 20.96 16.37
N ALA A 443 29.13 21.99 17.01
CA ALA A 443 28.49 23.30 17.12
C ALA A 443 28.03 23.89 15.76
N PRO A 444 28.82 23.85 14.67
CA PRO A 444 28.37 24.37 13.37
C PRO A 444 27.10 23.69 12.86
N ILE A 445 27.02 22.36 12.94
CA ILE A 445 25.85 21.61 12.49
C ILE A 445 24.64 21.91 13.36
N TRP A 446 24.80 21.98 14.69
CA TRP A 446 23.72 22.37 15.59
C TRP A 446 23.12 23.72 15.22
N HIS A 447 23.97 24.75 15.02
CA HIS A 447 23.49 26.10 14.69
C HIS A 447 22.77 26.15 13.34
N ILE A 448 23.27 25.43 12.32
CA ILE A 448 22.59 25.33 11.02
C ILE A 448 21.21 24.70 11.18
N LEU A 449 21.11 23.56 11.86
CA LEU A 449 19.84 22.86 12.05
C LEU A 449 18.86 23.68 12.89
N GLN A 450 19.32 24.27 13.99
CA GLN A 450 18.49 25.10 14.87
C GLN A 450 17.99 26.36 14.15
N GLU A 451 18.79 26.99 13.30
CA GLU A 451 18.36 28.16 12.53
C GLU A 451 17.27 27.81 11.51
N ILE A 452 17.43 26.69 10.79
CA ILE A 452 16.50 26.23 9.75
C ILE A 452 15.20 25.68 10.35
N TYR A 453 15.29 24.80 11.35
CA TYR A 453 14.16 24.00 11.84
C TYR A 453 13.56 24.53 13.14
N GLY A 454 14.30 25.30 13.94
CA GLY A 454 13.88 25.71 15.27
C GLY A 454 13.71 24.53 16.23
N GLY A 455 12.86 24.70 17.25
CA GLY A 455 12.65 23.73 18.31
C GLY A 455 13.71 23.80 19.42
N GLY A 456 14.01 22.67 20.05
CA GLY A 456 15.01 22.57 21.11
C GLY A 456 14.55 21.76 22.32
N PRO A 457 15.15 21.98 23.51
CA PRO A 457 16.17 22.99 23.80
C PRO A 457 17.58 22.59 23.34
N SER A 458 18.50 23.55 23.36
CA SER A 458 19.93 23.29 23.16
C SER A 458 20.53 22.59 24.37
N ILE A 459 21.15 21.43 24.15
CA ILE A 459 21.77 20.62 25.20
C ILE A 459 23.25 20.46 24.81
N SER A 460 24.17 20.95 25.65
CA SER A 460 25.62 20.88 25.43
C SER A 460 26.31 20.07 26.52
N ILE A 461 27.21 19.16 26.16
CA ILE A 461 27.88 18.25 27.10
C ILE A 461 29.15 18.87 27.73
N ASN A 462 29.74 19.91 27.11
CA ASN A 462 30.94 20.60 27.59
C ASN A 462 30.72 22.11 27.88
N PRO A 463 29.93 22.49 28.91
CA PRO A 463 29.61 23.90 29.17
C PRO A 463 30.73 24.71 29.88
N HIS A 464 31.79 24.07 30.41
CA HIS A 464 32.68 24.67 31.42
C HIS A 464 33.98 25.35 30.92
N GLN A 465 34.21 25.51 29.62
CA GLN A 465 35.29 26.39 29.14
C GLN A 465 34.76 27.83 29.08
N GLN A 466 35.32 28.71 29.92
CA GLN A 466 34.95 30.13 30.01
C GLN A 466 35.28 30.85 28.69
N GLN A 467 34.32 31.68 28.23
CA GLN A 467 34.23 32.38 26.94
C GLN A 467 33.94 31.49 25.72
N TYR A 468 32.65 31.18 25.53
CA TYR A 468 32.13 30.68 24.26
C TYR A 468 31.70 31.85 23.39
N GLU A 469 32.44 32.13 22.31
CA GLU A 469 31.86 32.87 21.19
C GLU A 469 30.96 31.92 20.39
N PRO A 470 29.68 32.28 20.18
CA PRO A 470 28.80 31.51 19.31
C PRO A 470 29.45 31.36 17.94
N PHE A 471 29.53 30.13 17.44
CA PHE A 471 29.95 29.91 16.06
C PHE A 471 29.07 30.76 15.14
N LYS A 472 29.71 31.60 14.33
CA LYS A 472 29.03 32.43 13.35
C LYS A 472 29.33 31.88 11.96
N LEU A 473 28.26 31.53 11.26
CA LEU A 473 28.33 31.20 9.84
C LEU A 473 28.90 32.39 9.05
N GLN A 474 29.55 32.11 7.93
CA GLN A 474 29.92 33.14 6.95
C GLN A 474 28.65 33.91 6.51
N MET A 475 28.80 35.18 6.14
CA MET A 475 27.65 36.05 5.84
C MET A 475 26.73 35.49 4.74
N ASP A 476 27.31 34.88 3.70
CA ASP A 476 26.53 34.24 2.63
C ASP A 476 25.76 33.00 3.13
N ASP A 477 26.36 32.20 4.02
CA ASP A 477 25.69 31.02 4.59
C ASP A 477 24.63 31.40 5.64
N GLN A 478 24.77 32.54 6.30
CA GLN A 478 23.73 33.13 7.15
C GLN A 478 22.52 33.56 6.31
N LEU A 479 22.75 34.10 5.12
CA LEU A 479 21.67 34.44 4.20
C LEU A 479 21.00 33.16 3.68
N LEU A 480 21.81 32.15 3.31
CA LEU A 480 21.32 30.86 2.83
C LEU A 480 20.49 30.12 3.87
N THR A 481 20.89 30.11 5.14
CA THR A 481 20.09 29.49 6.23
C THR A 481 18.74 30.18 6.41
N LYS A 482 18.67 31.51 6.28
CA LYS A 482 17.41 32.27 6.27
C LYS A 482 16.53 31.95 5.05
N GLU A 483 17.12 31.79 3.87
CA GLU A 483 16.41 31.32 2.67
C GLU A 483 15.84 29.91 2.89
N LEU A 484 16.67 28.98 3.38
CA LEU A 484 16.28 27.59 3.67
C LEU A 484 15.16 27.49 4.70
N LYS A 485 15.16 28.37 5.71
CA LYS A 485 14.08 28.51 6.71
C LYS A 485 12.78 28.99 6.10
N THR A 486 12.86 29.96 5.19
CA THR A 486 11.68 30.48 4.47
C THR A 486 11.09 29.39 3.57
N LEU A 487 11.93 28.69 2.80
CA LEU A 487 11.53 27.55 1.98
C LEU A 487 10.93 26.41 2.83
N TYR A 488 11.51 26.14 4.01
CA TYR A 488 10.99 25.15 4.95
C TYR A 488 9.56 25.47 5.41
N GLN A 489 9.29 26.73 5.77
CA GLN A 489 7.97 27.13 6.23
C GLN A 489 6.91 26.95 5.13
N ASN A 490 7.26 27.28 3.88
CA ASN A 490 6.39 27.06 2.73
C ASN A 490 6.11 25.56 2.51
N CYS A 491 7.15 24.73 2.59
CA CYS A 491 7.04 23.28 2.44
C CYS A 491 6.14 22.65 3.53
N ILE A 492 6.28 23.05 4.79
CA ILE A 492 5.43 22.54 5.88
C ILE A 492 3.98 22.90 5.66
N ASN A 493 3.69 24.13 5.26
CA ASN A 493 2.32 24.56 5.02
C ASN A 493 1.69 23.72 3.89
N GLN A 494 2.45 23.41 2.84
CA GLN A 494 2.01 22.54 1.74
C GLN A 494 1.73 21.11 2.21
N TYR A 495 2.66 20.48 2.94
CA TYR A 495 2.44 19.13 3.49
C TYR A 495 1.23 19.06 4.43
N LYS A 496 0.99 20.10 5.23
CA LYS A 496 -0.20 20.18 6.09
C LYS A 496 -1.50 20.22 5.29
N CYS A 497 -1.53 20.93 4.16
CA CYS A 497 -2.68 20.94 3.26
C CYS A 497 -2.92 19.56 2.62
N GLU A 498 -1.87 18.81 2.28
CA GLU A 498 -2.01 17.46 1.72
C GLU A 498 -2.44 16.41 2.73
N ILE A 499 -2.01 16.49 3.99
CA ILE A 499 -2.37 15.52 5.04
C ILE A 499 -3.83 15.70 5.52
N GLN A 500 -4.40 16.91 5.37
CA GLN A 500 -5.77 17.22 5.77
C GLN A 500 -6.82 16.79 4.73
N GLN A 501 -6.41 16.28 3.57
CA GLN A 501 -7.26 15.83 2.45
C GLN A 501 -7.08 14.33 2.21
#